data_AF-A0A2E5WW33-F1
#
_entry.id   AF-A0A2E5WW33-F1
#
_cell.length_a   1.000
_cell.length_b   1.000
_cell.length_c   1.000
_cell.angle_alpha   90.00
_cell.angle_beta   90.00
_cell.angle_gamma   90.00
#
_symmetry.space_group_name_H-M   'P 1'
#
loop_
_entity.id
_entity.type
_entity.pdbx_description
1 polymer ?
#
loop_
_entity_poly.entity_id
_entity_poly.type
_entity_poly.pdbx_seq_one_letter_code
_entity_poly.pdbx_strand_id
1 'polypeptide(L)'
;MFQPENAQNEIQFLTRNDVEDRTWNSFKLQIPPTVYPPREDTDLLNNVLKTISPFGTKNLLEIGSGSGALSINAATLGWNVDACDINPFAVAATRHNAAEAGVEVSVSEGGIGPQDEQSSAWQPGTYDVVLWNMPYIPAGEIGDQLLGPLEEAALIDTHPEGLLAVFARTMANNLLCKMNGIALLVCREHVGWRRSVDILRQYGLAARIVRTHTFEDDEAIHVLAAWHPFVSNKHHKVREIDSTNAELLRGQYVPGDSLTALIQTNGRGRHGRSWQDHPQSFKGSWVLDVEDLSSIDLKMQLYVAHEISHALRLNKQHIEQLNIKWPNDLLLRETAEQQWKKFGGILFQSYSRGSEQRMVLGLGINTDTDNLSEGQGSLAQLGIDTSNSELFAILNAVVASLFEEKHAVLKAGAEQTINDDVILRDCIYRSKTCTLIDIQSTVITLEDESGSRFSVDDDDQIEWVNLHPQ
;
A
#
# COMPACT_ATOMS: atom_id res chain seq x y z
N MET A 1 -25.46 13.40 2.30
CA MET A 1 -25.92 14.57 1.49
C MET A 1 -26.77 15.43 2.41
N PHE A 2 -26.28 16.59 2.84
CA PHE A 2 -26.89 17.46 3.84
C PHE A 2 -28.36 17.79 3.49
N GLN A 3 -29.31 17.33 4.30
CA GLN A 3 -30.72 17.70 4.23
C GLN A 3 -30.99 18.94 5.12
N PRO A 4 -32.08 19.69 4.88
CA PRO A 4 -32.47 20.82 5.74
C PRO A 4 -32.63 20.43 7.23
N GLU A 5 -33.02 19.18 7.49
CA GLU A 5 -33.16 18.59 8.82
C GLU A 5 -31.81 18.47 9.54
N ASN A 6 -30.71 18.22 8.82
CA ASN A 6 -29.35 18.18 9.38
C ASN A 6 -28.91 19.56 9.92
N ALA A 7 -29.27 20.65 9.22
CA ALA A 7 -28.97 22.01 9.68
C ALA A 7 -29.76 22.38 10.94
N GLN A 8 -30.96 21.81 11.11
CA GLN A 8 -31.81 22.05 12.28
C GLN A 8 -31.32 21.29 13.52
N ASN A 9 -30.81 20.07 13.31
CA ASN A 9 -30.10 19.32 14.34
C ASN A 9 -28.82 20.03 14.76
N GLU A 10 -28.05 20.60 13.82
CA GLU A 10 -26.83 21.38 14.12
C GLU A 10 -27.13 22.58 15.04
N ILE A 11 -28.23 23.30 14.80
CA ILE A 11 -28.66 24.40 15.68
C ILE A 11 -29.02 23.88 17.08
N GLN A 12 -29.61 22.69 17.21
CA GLN A 12 -29.86 22.07 18.52
C GLN A 12 -28.57 21.61 19.21
N PHE A 13 -27.58 21.12 18.46
CA PHE A 13 -26.26 20.76 18.99
C PHE A 13 -25.47 21.99 19.45
N LEU A 14 -25.55 23.12 18.74
CA LEU A 14 -24.98 24.40 19.16
C LEU A 14 -25.59 24.93 20.47
N THR A 15 -26.80 24.47 20.84
CA THR A 15 -27.42 24.80 22.14
C THR A 15 -27.00 23.86 23.28
N ARG A 16 -26.26 22.77 23.02
CA ARG A 16 -25.59 21.99 24.06
C ARG A 16 -24.35 22.77 24.52
N ASN A 17 -24.43 23.37 25.70
CA ASN A 17 -23.37 24.19 26.29
C ASN A 17 -22.17 23.38 26.84
N ASP A 18 -22.17 22.06 26.71
CA ASP A 18 -21.21 21.23 27.44
C ASP A 18 -20.01 20.92 26.56
N VAL A 19 -19.00 21.79 26.64
CA VAL A 19 -17.62 21.45 26.27
C VAL A 19 -17.21 20.24 27.10
N GLU A 20 -16.75 19.18 26.44
CA GLU A 20 -16.25 18.00 27.13
C GLU A 20 -14.81 18.26 27.60
N ASP A 21 -14.59 18.23 28.90
CA ASP A 21 -13.24 18.17 29.48
C ASP A 21 -12.79 16.70 29.48
N ARG A 22 -11.83 16.37 28.61
CA ARG A 22 -11.24 15.02 28.53
C ARG A 22 -9.76 15.07 28.87
N THR A 23 -9.30 14.12 29.67
CA THR A 23 -7.86 13.91 29.84
C THR A 23 -7.42 12.80 28.89
N TRP A 24 -6.50 13.12 27.98
CA TRP A 24 -5.88 12.16 27.08
C TRP A 24 -4.36 12.15 27.32
N ASN A 25 -3.81 10.99 27.68
CA ASN A 25 -2.47 10.88 28.25
C ASN A 25 -2.29 11.87 29.43
N SER A 26 -1.37 12.82 29.32
CA SER A 26 -1.13 13.87 30.33
C SER A 26 -1.79 15.20 29.99
N PHE A 27 -2.53 15.30 28.88
CA PHE A 27 -3.11 16.55 28.40
C PHE A 27 -4.58 16.65 28.77
N LYS A 28 -4.97 17.81 29.31
CA LYS A 28 -6.37 18.18 29.52
C LYS A 28 -6.84 18.89 28.27
N LEU A 29 -7.88 18.37 27.64
CA LEU A 29 -8.43 18.84 26.39
C LEU A 29 -9.86 19.33 26.62
N GLN A 30 -10.15 20.51 26.10
CA GLN A 30 -11.50 21.05 26.00
C GLN A 30 -12.03 20.76 24.60
N ILE A 31 -13.11 20.00 24.49
CA ILE A 31 -13.60 19.46 23.23
C ILE A 31 -15.04 19.94 23.00
N PRO A 32 -15.27 20.83 22.03
CA PRO A 32 -16.61 21.26 21.66
C PRO A 32 -17.49 20.09 21.12
N PRO A 33 -18.83 20.18 21.20
CA PRO A 33 -19.75 19.11 20.81
C PRO A 33 -19.64 18.57 19.37
N THR A 34 -18.98 19.29 18.46
CA THR A 34 -18.84 18.93 17.04
C THR A 34 -17.40 18.60 16.63
N VAL A 35 -16.50 18.54 17.62
CA VAL A 35 -15.07 18.26 17.42
C VAL A 35 -14.78 16.83 17.83
N TYR A 36 -14.10 16.09 16.95
CA TYR A 36 -13.77 14.69 17.21
C TYR A 36 -12.83 14.57 18.43
N PRO A 37 -13.24 13.84 19.48
CA PRO A 37 -12.40 13.64 20.64
C PRO A 37 -11.36 12.55 20.38
N PRO A 38 -10.23 12.51 21.12
CA PRO A 38 -9.28 11.42 20.97
C PRO A 38 -9.91 10.09 21.42
N ARG A 39 -9.77 9.06 20.58
CA ARG A 39 -10.27 7.69 20.79
C ARG A 39 -9.17 6.65 20.50
N GLU A 40 -9.55 5.38 20.37
CA GLU A 40 -8.64 4.25 20.14
C GLU A 40 -7.80 4.41 18.86
N ASP A 41 -8.35 5.01 17.81
CA ASP A 41 -7.66 5.38 16.57
C ASP A 41 -6.52 6.39 16.79
N THR A 42 -6.77 7.36 17.67
CA THR A 42 -5.83 8.41 18.05
C THR A 42 -4.69 7.82 18.86
N ASP A 43 -5.01 6.91 19.79
CA ASP A 43 -4.01 6.14 20.53
C ASP A 43 -3.16 5.27 19.60
N LEU A 44 -3.79 4.62 18.62
CA LEU A 44 -3.11 3.78 17.65
C LEU A 44 -2.06 4.57 16.85
N LEU A 45 -2.46 5.71 16.29
CA LEU A 45 -1.57 6.58 15.52
C LEU A 45 -0.45 7.17 16.39
N ASN A 46 -0.79 7.62 17.60
CA ASN A 46 0.18 8.13 18.57
C ASN A 46 1.28 7.11 18.90
N ASN A 47 0.90 5.84 19.11
CA ASN A 47 1.85 4.78 19.43
C ASN A 47 2.87 4.55 18.32
N VAL A 48 2.44 4.70 17.06
CA VAL A 48 3.34 4.62 15.90
C VAL A 48 4.21 5.86 15.80
N LEU A 49 3.64 7.07 15.93
CA LEU A 49 4.37 8.33 15.89
C LEU A 49 5.52 8.37 16.92
N LYS A 50 5.31 7.88 18.14
CA LYS A 50 6.34 7.83 19.20
C LYS A 50 7.59 7.06 18.80
N THR A 51 7.50 6.15 17.83
CA THR A 51 8.66 5.40 17.30
C THR A 51 9.49 6.22 16.31
N ILE A 52 8.99 7.37 15.87
CA ILE A 52 9.65 8.31 14.96
C ILE A 52 10.03 9.55 15.77
N SER A 53 11.29 9.63 16.18
CA SER A 53 11.81 10.81 16.87
C SER A 53 12.42 11.81 15.87
N PRO A 54 12.11 13.11 15.98
CA PRO A 54 12.76 14.11 15.14
C PRO A 54 14.23 14.26 15.57
N PHE A 55 15.15 14.16 14.62
CA PHE A 55 16.54 14.59 14.84
C PHE A 55 16.71 16.02 14.34
N GLY A 56 16.91 16.95 15.27
CA GLY A 56 16.89 18.39 14.99
C GLY A 56 15.47 18.91 14.70
N THR A 57 15.36 20.13 14.17
CA THR A 57 14.06 20.72 13.81
C THR A 57 13.50 20.05 12.57
N LYS A 58 12.45 19.25 12.76
CA LYS A 58 11.74 18.53 11.70
C LYS A 58 10.28 18.94 11.69
N ASN A 59 9.71 19.07 10.49
CA ASN A 59 8.35 19.55 10.33
C ASN A 59 7.37 18.38 10.27
N LEU A 60 6.29 18.47 11.02
CA LEU A 60 5.19 17.53 11.02
C LEU A 60 3.90 18.26 10.63
N LEU A 61 3.10 17.63 9.77
CA LEU A 61 1.73 18.08 9.48
C LEU A 61 0.74 17.09 10.09
N GLU A 62 -0.27 17.59 10.80
CA GLU A 62 -1.49 16.84 11.08
C GLU A 62 -2.66 17.34 10.21
N ILE A 63 -3.27 16.44 9.44
CA ILE A 63 -4.50 16.70 8.68
C ILE A 63 -5.68 16.18 9.50
N GLY A 64 -6.70 17.02 9.70
CA GLY A 64 -7.85 16.70 10.55
C GLY A 64 -7.50 16.72 12.02
N SER A 65 -7.01 17.86 12.52
CA SER A 65 -6.46 17.96 13.87
C SER A 65 -7.48 17.73 15.00
N GLY A 66 -8.78 17.89 14.75
CA GLY A 66 -9.83 17.63 15.72
C GLY A 66 -9.60 18.38 17.04
N SER A 67 -9.51 17.62 18.14
CA SER A 67 -9.20 18.15 19.47
C SER A 67 -7.77 18.71 19.64
N GLY A 68 -6.86 18.40 18.72
CA GLY A 68 -5.44 18.77 18.77
C GLY A 68 -4.55 17.80 19.55
N ALA A 69 -5.08 16.67 20.01
CA ALA A 69 -4.38 15.72 20.88
C ALA A 69 -3.03 15.24 20.30
N LEU A 70 -3.00 14.84 19.02
CA LEU A 70 -1.78 14.38 18.35
C LEU A 70 -0.82 15.52 18.07
N SER A 71 -1.30 16.66 17.55
CA SER A 71 -0.51 17.88 17.36
C SER A 71 0.24 18.30 18.62
N ILE A 72 -0.46 18.35 19.76
CA ILE A 72 0.11 18.72 21.05
C ILE A 72 1.18 17.71 21.45
N ASN A 73 0.87 16.42 21.39
CA ASN A 73 1.83 15.39 21.75
C ASN A 73 3.06 15.39 20.81
N ALA A 74 2.87 15.59 19.51
CA ALA A 74 3.96 15.75 18.54
C ALA A 74 4.86 16.93 18.90
N ALA A 75 4.28 18.08 19.26
CA ALA A 75 5.05 19.24 19.71
C ALA A 75 5.89 18.92 20.96
N THR A 76 5.34 18.17 21.93
CA THR A 76 6.10 17.73 23.11
C THR A 76 7.23 16.75 22.80
N LEU A 77 7.13 16.01 21.67
CA LEU A 77 8.19 15.15 21.16
C LEU A 77 9.27 15.92 20.37
N GLY A 78 9.14 17.24 20.23
CA GLY A 78 10.13 18.12 19.59
C GLY A 78 9.89 18.37 18.09
N TRP A 79 8.71 18.04 17.57
CA TRP A 79 8.33 18.39 16.20
C TRP A 79 7.97 19.87 16.07
N ASN A 80 8.29 20.48 14.93
CA ASN A 80 7.67 21.73 14.50
C ASN A 80 6.34 21.39 13.81
N VAL A 81 5.22 21.71 14.45
CA VAL A 81 3.91 21.16 14.07
C VAL A 81 3.06 22.21 13.36
N ASP A 82 2.69 21.87 12.12
CA ASP A 82 1.57 22.50 11.43
C ASP A 82 0.37 21.55 11.49
N ALA A 83 -0.82 22.10 11.60
CA ALA A 83 -2.06 21.35 11.72
C ALA A 83 -3.16 22.01 10.88
N CYS A 84 -4.06 21.21 10.33
CA CYS A 84 -5.23 21.76 9.65
C CYS A 84 -6.49 20.94 9.93
N ASP A 85 -7.63 21.62 9.88
CA ASP A 85 -8.93 20.97 9.94
C ASP A 85 -9.94 21.74 9.08
N ILE A 86 -10.87 21.04 8.44
CA ILE A 86 -11.96 21.66 7.68
C ILE A 86 -13.03 22.23 8.62
N ASN A 87 -13.11 21.73 9.86
CA ASN A 87 -14.01 22.22 10.89
C ASN A 87 -13.34 23.40 11.65
N PRO A 88 -13.86 24.64 11.54
CA PRO A 88 -13.29 25.80 12.25
C PRO A 88 -13.34 25.65 13.78
N PHE A 89 -14.28 24.88 14.33
CA PHE A 89 -14.31 24.58 15.76
C PHE A 89 -13.16 23.68 16.20
N ALA A 90 -12.73 22.74 15.35
CA ALA A 90 -11.56 21.91 15.60
C ALA A 90 -10.27 22.73 15.54
N VAL A 91 -10.17 23.67 14.59
CA VAL A 91 -9.06 24.64 14.54
C VAL A 91 -8.99 25.47 15.83
N ALA A 92 -10.12 26.00 16.30
CA ALA A 92 -10.18 26.76 17.55
C ALA A 92 -9.82 25.90 18.77
N ALA A 93 -10.36 24.68 18.86
CA ALA A 93 -10.09 23.73 19.93
C ALA A 93 -8.61 23.34 19.98
N THR A 94 -8.01 23.00 18.83
CA THR A 94 -6.58 22.66 18.71
C THR A 94 -5.71 23.82 19.20
N ARG A 95 -5.99 25.07 18.77
CA ARG A 95 -5.24 26.26 19.23
C ARG A 95 -5.37 26.48 20.73
N HIS A 96 -6.57 26.37 21.28
CA HIS A 96 -6.81 26.54 22.71
C HIS A 96 -6.08 25.47 23.53
N ASN A 97 -6.26 24.20 23.17
CA ASN A 97 -5.64 23.08 23.88
C ASN A 97 -4.11 23.11 23.79
N ALA A 98 -3.54 23.54 22.67
CA ALA A 98 -2.09 23.74 22.52
C ALA A 98 -1.57 24.84 23.45
N ALA A 99 -2.28 25.97 23.56
CA ALA A 99 -1.93 27.05 24.47
C ALA A 99 -1.98 26.60 25.94
N GLU A 100 -3.02 25.88 26.35
CA GLU A 100 -3.15 25.32 27.71
C GLU A 100 -2.06 24.28 28.01
N ALA A 101 -1.63 23.50 27.01
CA ALA A 101 -0.52 22.55 27.12
C ALA A 101 0.87 23.23 27.09
N GLY A 102 0.94 24.53 26.80
CA GLY A 102 2.20 25.30 26.75
C GLY A 102 3.08 24.93 25.55
N VAL A 103 2.50 24.51 24.43
CA VAL A 103 3.22 24.17 23.19
C VAL A 103 2.79 25.05 22.02
N GLU A 104 3.67 25.20 21.04
CA GLU A 104 3.37 25.93 19.80
C GLU A 104 2.93 24.96 18.70
N VAL A 105 1.76 25.23 18.11
CA VAL A 105 1.20 24.50 16.96
C VAL A 105 0.60 25.52 16.01
N SER A 106 1.03 25.52 14.74
CA SER A 106 0.46 26.38 13.71
C SER A 106 -0.78 25.73 13.12
N VAL A 107 -1.98 26.23 13.46
CA VAL A 107 -3.24 25.61 13.02
C VAL A 107 -3.93 26.48 11.96
N SER A 108 -4.40 25.90 10.86
CA SER A 108 -5.13 26.59 9.79
C SER A 108 -6.43 25.86 9.40
N GLU A 109 -7.44 26.60 8.94
CA GLU A 109 -8.62 25.99 8.31
C GLU A 109 -8.26 25.44 6.93
N GLY A 110 -8.66 24.21 6.65
CA GLY A 110 -8.41 23.52 5.38
C GLY A 110 -7.95 22.07 5.56
N GLY A 111 -7.57 21.44 4.45
CA GLY A 111 -7.17 20.05 4.40
C GLY A 111 -7.47 19.40 3.05
N ILE A 112 -7.33 18.09 3.00
CA ILE A 112 -7.71 17.28 1.84
C ILE A 112 -9.22 17.02 1.93
N GLY A 113 -10.01 17.56 1.00
CA GLY A 113 -11.47 17.48 1.03
C GLY A 113 -12.13 17.48 -0.36
N PRO A 114 -13.46 17.29 -0.45
CA PRO A 114 -14.21 17.27 -1.71
C PRO A 114 -14.08 18.60 -2.46
N GLN A 115 -13.52 18.56 -3.67
CA GLN A 115 -13.36 19.75 -4.52
C GLN A 115 -14.66 20.12 -5.22
N ASP A 116 -15.05 21.39 -5.08
CA ASP A 116 -15.62 22.20 -6.18
C ASP A 116 -15.14 23.66 -6.14
N GLU A 117 -14.44 24.10 -5.09
CA GLU A 117 -13.82 25.41 -5.06
C GLU A 117 -12.33 25.26 -4.76
N GLN A 118 -11.50 25.92 -5.57
CA GLN A 118 -10.13 26.25 -5.20
C GLN A 118 -10.19 27.10 -3.92
N SER A 119 -10.26 26.45 -2.76
CA SER A 119 -9.91 27.06 -1.49
C SER A 119 -8.42 27.39 -1.58
N SER A 120 -8.14 28.58 -2.11
CA SER A 120 -6.81 29.17 -2.18
C SER A 120 -6.19 29.41 -0.79
N ALA A 121 -6.94 29.12 0.28
CA ALA A 121 -6.57 29.38 1.67
C ALA A 121 -5.63 28.33 2.26
N TRP A 122 -5.72 27.05 1.85
CA TRP A 122 -4.84 26.00 2.37
C TRP A 122 -3.76 25.63 1.37
N GLN A 123 -2.53 26.05 1.68
CA GLN A 123 -1.33 25.75 0.90
C GLN A 123 -0.31 25.08 1.82
N PRO A 124 -0.38 23.74 2.00
CA PRO A 124 0.57 23.05 2.84
C PRO A 124 1.98 23.16 2.24
N GLY A 125 2.99 23.18 3.12
CA GLY A 125 4.39 22.98 2.73
C GLY A 125 4.69 21.51 2.45
N THR A 126 5.97 21.15 2.53
CA THR A 126 6.40 19.74 2.54
C THR A 126 6.95 19.36 3.91
N TYR A 127 6.46 18.24 4.44
CA TYR A 127 6.73 17.81 5.81
C TYR A 127 7.60 16.55 5.85
N ASP A 128 8.37 16.39 6.93
CA ASP A 128 9.14 15.17 7.16
C ASP A 128 8.21 14.04 7.61
N VAL A 129 7.16 14.37 8.37
CA VAL A 129 6.07 13.44 8.74
C VAL A 129 4.71 14.08 8.44
N VAL A 130 3.80 13.31 7.85
CA VAL A 130 2.40 13.71 7.70
C VAL A 130 1.53 12.71 8.47
N LEU A 131 0.67 13.21 9.33
CA LEU A 131 -0.30 12.42 10.08
C LEU A 131 -1.70 12.69 9.52
N TRP A 132 -2.49 11.64 9.38
CA TRP A 132 -3.91 11.80 9.10
C TRP A 132 -4.70 10.67 9.72
N ASN A 133 -5.52 10.98 10.71
CA ASN A 133 -6.62 10.08 11.09
C ASN A 133 -7.73 10.27 10.06
N MET A 134 -7.80 9.39 9.06
CA MET A 134 -8.68 9.63 7.91
C MET A 134 -10.14 9.43 8.28
N PRO A 135 -11.07 10.16 7.64
CA PRO A 135 -12.45 9.70 7.58
C PRO A 135 -12.51 8.40 6.77
N TYR A 136 -12.58 7.25 7.45
CA TYR A 136 -12.47 5.92 6.83
C TYR A 136 -13.79 5.12 6.78
N ILE A 137 -14.90 5.69 7.25
CA ILE A 137 -16.22 5.04 7.23
C ILE A 137 -16.93 5.38 5.92
N PRO A 138 -17.36 4.40 5.12
CA PRO A 138 -18.17 4.67 3.93
C PRO A 138 -19.51 5.32 4.28
N ALA A 139 -19.93 6.31 3.48
CA ALA A 139 -21.17 7.06 3.72
C ALA A 139 -22.44 6.19 3.83
N GLY A 140 -22.44 5.01 3.20
CA GLY A 140 -23.57 4.07 3.23
C GLY A 140 -23.63 3.16 4.45
N GLU A 141 -22.60 3.15 5.30
CA GLU A 141 -22.52 2.33 6.52
C GLU A 141 -23.00 3.07 7.78
N ILE A 142 -23.29 4.36 7.66
CA ILE A 142 -23.75 5.18 8.79
C ILE A 142 -25.27 5.11 8.88
N GLY A 143 -25.75 4.50 9.97
CA GLY A 143 -27.16 4.50 10.34
C GLY A 143 -27.61 5.81 10.99
N ASP A 144 -28.90 5.91 11.35
CA ASP A 144 -29.55 7.12 11.92
C ASP A 144 -29.09 7.53 13.34
N GLN A 145 -27.97 6.98 13.86
CA GLN A 145 -27.61 7.01 15.30
C GLN A 145 -26.28 7.70 15.64
N LEU A 146 -25.81 8.69 14.87
CA LEU A 146 -24.56 9.38 15.20
C LEU A 146 -24.72 10.89 15.49
N LEU A 147 -23.71 11.40 16.19
CA LEU A 147 -23.67 12.56 17.10
C LEU A 147 -23.78 13.94 16.42
N GLY A 148 -24.17 13.98 15.15
CA GLY A 148 -24.41 15.19 14.37
C GLY A 148 -23.56 15.26 13.09
N PRO A 149 -23.95 16.12 12.11
CA PRO A 149 -23.39 16.13 10.77
C PRO A 149 -21.88 16.41 10.67
N LEU A 150 -21.32 17.20 11.60
CA LEU A 150 -19.89 17.55 11.58
C LEU A 150 -18.98 16.45 12.16
N GLU A 151 -19.42 15.71 13.18
CA GLU A 151 -18.69 14.52 13.68
C GLU A 151 -18.79 13.38 12.66
N GLU A 152 -19.93 13.24 11.99
CA GLU A 152 -20.10 12.33 10.85
C GLU A 152 -19.18 12.69 9.68
N ALA A 153 -19.07 13.98 9.33
CA ALA A 153 -18.15 14.42 8.26
C ALA A 153 -16.67 14.14 8.59
N ALA A 154 -16.30 14.09 9.87
CA ALA A 154 -14.96 13.69 10.30
C ALA A 154 -14.69 12.19 10.12
N LEU A 155 -15.73 11.38 9.94
CA LEU A 155 -15.63 9.92 9.76
C LEU A 155 -15.93 9.46 8.33
N ILE A 156 -16.62 10.26 7.51
CA ILE A 156 -17.12 9.85 6.19
C ILE A 156 -16.21 10.27 5.04
N ASP A 157 -15.80 9.30 4.22
CA ASP A 157 -15.28 9.59 2.89
C ASP A 157 -16.43 9.85 1.90
N THR A 158 -16.59 11.12 1.50
CA THR A 158 -17.58 11.56 0.50
C THR A 158 -16.96 11.93 -0.85
N HIS A 159 -15.63 11.82 -1.00
CA HIS A 159 -14.95 12.27 -2.20
C HIS A 159 -15.20 11.27 -3.36
N PRO A 160 -15.58 11.73 -4.58
CA PRO A 160 -15.86 10.83 -5.72
C PRO A 160 -14.69 9.90 -6.09
N GLU A 161 -13.47 10.41 -6.01
CA GLU A 161 -12.23 9.62 -6.22
C GLU A 161 -11.81 8.78 -4.99
N GLY A 162 -12.36 9.08 -3.80
CA GLY A 162 -11.89 8.63 -2.48
C GLY A 162 -10.75 9.50 -1.94
N LEU A 163 -10.83 9.89 -0.67
CA LEU A 163 -9.87 10.79 -0.01
C LEU A 163 -8.45 10.23 0.03
N LEU A 164 -8.30 8.90 0.16
CA LEU A 164 -6.99 8.25 0.11
C LEU A 164 -6.32 8.38 -1.27
N ALA A 165 -7.11 8.33 -2.35
CA ALA A 165 -6.58 8.54 -3.70
C ALA A 165 -6.14 10.00 -3.92
N VAL A 166 -6.91 10.96 -3.39
CA VAL A 166 -6.54 12.39 -3.44
C VAL A 166 -5.25 12.64 -2.66
N PHE A 167 -5.12 12.04 -1.46
CA PHE A 167 -3.88 12.10 -0.69
C PHE A 167 -2.72 11.47 -1.44
N ALA A 168 -2.91 10.27 -1.99
CA ALA A 168 -1.88 9.55 -2.73
C ALA A 168 -1.37 10.40 -3.92
N ARG A 169 -2.27 10.99 -4.70
CA ARG A 169 -1.93 11.93 -5.80
C ARG A 169 -1.18 13.16 -5.30
N THR A 170 -1.62 13.76 -4.20
CA THR A 170 -1.02 14.98 -3.64
C THR A 170 0.40 14.70 -3.12
N MET A 171 0.57 13.59 -2.40
CA MET A 171 1.88 13.15 -1.91
C MET A 171 2.80 12.72 -3.06
N ALA A 172 2.32 11.97 -4.05
CA ALA A 172 3.10 11.55 -5.21
C ALA A 172 3.67 12.74 -6.00
N ASN A 173 2.95 13.86 -6.04
CA ASN A 173 3.39 15.12 -6.64
C ASN A 173 4.28 15.99 -5.70
N ASN A 174 4.69 15.46 -4.54
CA ASN A 174 5.56 16.11 -3.57
C ASN A 174 4.99 17.47 -3.08
N LEU A 175 3.66 17.53 -2.93
CA LEU A 175 2.92 18.72 -2.46
C LEU A 175 2.53 18.63 -0.97
N LEU A 176 2.99 17.59 -0.27
CA LEU A 176 2.56 17.33 1.10
C LEU A 176 3.69 16.72 1.95
N CYS A 177 4.27 15.61 1.51
CA CYS A 177 5.39 14.99 2.19
C CYS A 177 6.67 15.26 1.40
N LYS A 178 7.81 15.43 2.09
CA LYS A 178 9.12 15.43 1.45
C LYS A 178 9.37 14.04 0.85
N MET A 179 10.15 13.98 -0.23
CA MET A 179 10.58 12.69 -0.81
C MET A 179 11.20 11.73 0.23
N ASN A 180 12.04 12.25 1.13
CA ASN A 180 12.64 11.45 2.20
C ASN A 180 11.77 11.35 3.48
N GLY A 181 10.56 11.93 3.49
CA GLY A 181 9.61 11.82 4.58
C GLY A 181 8.78 10.53 4.55
N ILE A 182 7.81 10.48 5.47
CA ILE A 182 6.86 9.39 5.63
C ILE A 182 5.49 9.96 6.04
N ALA A 183 4.41 9.34 5.59
CA ALA A 183 3.07 9.62 6.08
C ALA A 183 2.54 8.45 6.90
N LEU A 184 1.80 8.74 7.96
CA LEU A 184 1.11 7.77 8.81
C LEU A 184 -0.38 8.07 8.76
N LEU A 185 -1.15 7.13 8.21
CA LEU A 185 -2.58 7.28 7.95
C LEU A 185 -3.34 6.25 8.77
N VAL A 186 -4.39 6.64 9.49
CA VAL A 186 -5.35 5.67 10.03
C VAL A 186 -6.40 5.38 8.97
N CYS A 187 -6.60 4.11 8.64
CA CYS A 187 -7.62 3.68 7.68
C CYS A 187 -8.08 2.24 7.95
N ARG A 188 -9.19 1.84 7.32
CA ARG A 188 -9.58 0.43 7.18
C ARG A 188 -8.65 -0.30 6.20
N GLU A 189 -8.67 -1.62 6.22
CA GLU A 189 -7.87 -2.44 5.30
C GLU A 189 -8.23 -2.18 3.83
N HIS A 190 -9.52 -1.92 3.58
CA HIS A 190 -10.08 -1.69 2.26
C HIS A 190 -10.84 -0.36 2.20
N VAL A 191 -10.78 0.30 1.04
CA VAL A 191 -11.65 1.43 0.67
C VAL A 191 -12.47 1.00 -0.54
N GLY A 192 -13.74 0.65 -0.29
CA GLY A 192 -14.57 -0.05 -1.27
C GLY A 192 -14.00 -1.44 -1.56
N TRP A 193 -13.68 -1.72 -2.83
CA TRP A 193 -13.12 -3.01 -3.25
C TRP A 193 -11.58 -3.05 -3.25
N ARG A 194 -10.91 -1.91 -3.04
CA ARG A 194 -9.45 -1.78 -3.14
C ARG A 194 -8.81 -1.91 -1.77
N ARG A 195 -7.68 -2.62 -1.65
CA ARG A 195 -6.84 -2.54 -0.44
C ARG A 195 -6.24 -1.14 -0.33
N SER A 196 -6.20 -0.58 0.87
CA SER A 196 -5.67 0.77 1.13
C SER A 196 -4.21 0.91 0.70
N VAL A 197 -3.39 -0.14 0.87
CA VAL A 197 -2.00 -0.19 0.40
C VAL A 197 -1.88 -0.04 -1.12
N ASP A 198 -2.80 -0.64 -1.88
CA ASP A 198 -2.70 -0.67 -3.34
C ASP A 198 -3.15 0.65 -3.96
N ILE A 199 -4.05 1.38 -3.31
CA ILE A 199 -4.39 2.75 -3.72
C ILE A 199 -3.12 3.60 -3.75
N LEU A 200 -2.28 3.55 -2.70
CA LEU A 200 -1.01 4.29 -2.66
C LEU A 200 -0.01 3.80 -3.73
N ARG A 201 0.14 2.48 -3.88
CA ARG A 201 1.06 1.88 -4.86
C ARG A 201 0.70 2.22 -6.30
N GLN A 202 -0.59 2.35 -6.62
CA GLN A 202 -1.08 2.78 -7.93
C GLN A 202 -0.65 4.22 -8.27
N TYR A 203 -0.39 5.06 -7.27
CA TYR A 203 0.21 6.39 -7.44
C TYR A 203 1.74 6.39 -7.29
N GLY A 204 2.38 5.22 -7.23
CA GLY A 204 3.84 5.08 -7.13
C GLY A 204 4.40 5.32 -5.73
N LEU A 205 3.57 5.30 -4.69
CA LEU A 205 3.98 5.41 -3.29
C LEU A 205 4.08 4.02 -2.66
N ALA A 206 5.19 3.73 -2.00
CA ALA A 206 5.30 2.53 -1.18
C ALA A 206 4.42 2.66 0.05
N ALA A 207 3.85 1.55 0.50
CA ALA A 207 2.91 1.52 1.61
C ALA A 207 2.97 0.22 2.40
N ARG A 208 2.85 0.30 3.73
CA ARG A 208 2.81 -0.85 4.63
C ARG A 208 1.90 -0.59 5.83
N ILE A 209 1.08 -1.57 6.20
CA ILE A 209 0.40 -1.57 7.49
C ILE A 209 1.46 -1.82 8.57
N VAL A 210 1.67 -0.83 9.45
CA VAL A 210 2.68 -0.90 10.52
C VAL A 210 2.07 -1.18 11.89
N ARG A 211 0.75 -1.03 12.02
CA ARG A 211 0.01 -1.35 13.24
C ARG A 211 -1.44 -1.67 12.90
N THR A 212 -2.02 -2.62 13.63
CA THR A 212 -3.44 -2.98 13.54
C THR A 212 -4.05 -2.92 14.94
N HIS A 213 -5.28 -2.45 15.03
CA HIS A 213 -6.16 -2.63 16.17
C HIS A 213 -7.44 -3.31 15.69
N THR A 214 -7.80 -4.42 16.32
CA THR A 214 -9.01 -5.18 16.04
C THR A 214 -9.97 -5.00 17.21
N PHE A 215 -11.21 -4.63 16.90
CA PHE A 215 -12.29 -4.43 17.85
C PHE A 215 -12.97 -5.75 18.20
N GLU A 216 -13.93 -5.72 19.13
CA GLU A 216 -14.64 -6.92 19.61
C GLU A 216 -15.54 -7.59 18.55
N ASP A 217 -15.90 -6.86 17.49
CA ASP A 217 -16.74 -7.29 16.39
C ASP A 217 -15.95 -7.73 15.14
N ASP A 218 -14.66 -7.99 15.31
CA ASP A 218 -13.69 -8.33 14.25
C ASP A 218 -13.45 -7.20 13.21
N GLU A 219 -14.02 -6.00 13.40
CA GLU A 219 -13.60 -4.84 12.62
C GLU A 219 -12.16 -4.46 12.99
N ALA A 220 -11.41 -3.94 12.03
CA ALA A 220 -10.04 -3.49 12.26
C ALA A 220 -9.76 -2.13 11.65
N ILE A 221 -8.96 -1.35 12.37
CA ILE A 221 -8.31 -0.15 11.87
C ILE A 221 -6.80 -0.35 11.88
N HIS A 222 -6.14 0.31 10.93
CA HIS A 222 -4.72 0.16 10.71
C HIS A 222 -4.04 1.53 10.71
N VAL A 223 -2.78 1.56 11.13
CA VAL A 223 -1.87 2.63 10.75
C VAL A 223 -1.10 2.17 9.53
N LEU A 224 -1.35 2.86 8.42
CA LEU A 224 -0.70 2.68 7.13
C LEU A 224 0.44 3.70 7.02
N ALA A 225 1.65 3.22 6.90
CA ALA A 225 2.81 4.04 6.57
C ALA A 225 2.95 4.16 5.05
N ALA A 226 3.14 5.36 4.52
CA ALA A 226 3.34 5.63 3.09
C ALA A 226 4.62 6.45 2.86
N TRP A 227 5.39 6.16 1.81
CA TRP A 227 6.62 6.88 1.49
C TRP A 227 6.96 6.81 0.00
N HIS A 228 7.85 7.72 -0.45
CA HIS A 228 8.42 7.61 -1.79
C HIS A 228 9.50 6.51 -1.82
N PRO A 229 9.41 5.54 -2.74
CA PRO A 229 10.28 4.38 -2.78
C PRO A 229 11.71 4.74 -3.19
N PHE A 230 12.71 4.22 -2.46
CA PHE A 230 14.13 4.20 -2.85
C PHE A 230 14.71 5.56 -3.31
N VAL A 231 14.30 6.65 -2.67
CA VAL A 231 14.60 8.05 -3.09
C VAL A 231 16.10 8.36 -3.22
N SER A 232 16.94 7.68 -2.44
CA SER A 232 18.40 7.89 -2.43
C SER A 232 19.14 6.95 -3.38
N ASN A 233 18.44 6.03 -4.04
CA ASN A 233 19.00 4.98 -4.89
C ASN A 233 18.99 5.37 -6.37
N LYS A 234 19.76 4.62 -7.16
CA LYS A 234 19.84 4.83 -8.60
C LYS A 234 18.88 3.90 -9.34
N HIS A 235 18.10 4.48 -10.23
CA HIS A 235 17.21 3.76 -11.13
C HIS A 235 17.74 3.86 -12.57
N HIS A 236 18.45 2.83 -13.00
CA HIS A 236 19.09 2.77 -14.30
C HIS A 236 18.11 2.34 -15.38
N LYS A 237 18.18 2.97 -16.55
CA LYS A 237 17.45 2.56 -17.75
C LYS A 237 18.46 2.32 -18.87
N VAL A 238 18.46 1.13 -19.45
CA VAL A 238 19.34 0.78 -20.58
C VAL A 238 18.52 0.34 -21.78
N ARG A 239 19.07 0.53 -22.98
CA ARG A 239 18.41 0.08 -24.20
C ARG A 239 18.46 -1.44 -24.33
N GLU A 240 19.63 -2.03 -24.16
CA GLU A 240 19.86 -3.45 -24.43
C GLU A 240 20.88 -4.02 -23.45
N ILE A 241 20.63 -5.25 -22.98
CA ILE A 241 21.51 -5.96 -22.06
C ILE A 241 21.36 -7.48 -22.21
N ASP A 242 22.26 -8.28 -21.62
CA ASP A 242 22.09 -9.74 -21.52
C ASP A 242 20.95 -10.08 -20.56
N SER A 243 21.10 -9.73 -19.28
CA SER A 243 20.05 -9.90 -18.28
C SER A 243 20.13 -8.81 -17.21
N THR A 244 19.00 -8.21 -16.88
CA THR A 244 18.90 -7.21 -15.80
C THR A 244 19.34 -7.79 -14.46
N ASN A 245 18.93 -9.02 -14.14
CA ASN A 245 19.41 -9.72 -12.94
C ASN A 245 20.91 -9.99 -12.99
N ALA A 246 21.42 -10.53 -14.12
CA ALA A 246 22.84 -10.86 -14.24
C ALA A 246 23.74 -9.62 -14.10
N GLU A 247 23.29 -8.47 -14.64
CA GLU A 247 23.99 -7.20 -14.49
C GLU A 247 24.05 -6.74 -13.04
N LEU A 248 22.91 -6.71 -12.34
CA LEU A 248 22.86 -6.28 -10.94
C LEU A 248 23.66 -7.22 -10.02
N LEU A 249 23.71 -8.52 -10.33
CA LEU A 249 24.53 -9.48 -9.58
C LEU A 249 26.03 -9.26 -9.76
N ARG A 250 26.50 -8.92 -10.98
CA ARG A 250 27.94 -8.77 -11.29
C ARG A 250 28.50 -7.37 -11.07
N GLY A 251 27.66 -6.34 -11.12
CA GLY A 251 28.07 -4.93 -11.07
C GLY A 251 28.42 -4.41 -9.67
N GLN A 252 28.46 -3.09 -9.49
CA GLN A 252 28.63 -2.44 -8.19
C GLN A 252 27.38 -1.60 -7.89
N TYR A 253 26.40 -2.26 -7.28
CA TYR A 253 25.09 -1.69 -6.94
C TYR A 253 24.82 -1.88 -5.46
N VAL A 254 24.04 -0.98 -4.87
CA VAL A 254 23.64 -1.05 -3.46
C VAL A 254 22.17 -1.44 -3.33
N PRO A 255 21.75 -2.01 -2.19
CA PRO A 255 20.33 -2.29 -1.96
C PRO A 255 19.43 -1.08 -2.23
N GLY A 256 18.34 -1.32 -2.97
CA GLY A 256 17.42 -0.32 -3.49
C GLY A 256 17.75 0.20 -4.90
N ASP A 257 18.96 -0.02 -5.41
CA ASP A 257 19.27 0.27 -6.82
C ASP A 257 18.46 -0.65 -7.73
N SER A 258 18.04 -0.09 -8.88
CA SER A 258 17.26 -0.84 -9.87
C SER A 258 17.75 -0.61 -11.29
N LEU A 259 17.40 -1.55 -12.17
CA LEU A 259 17.76 -1.53 -13.58
C LEU A 259 16.57 -2.00 -14.42
N THR A 260 16.17 -1.20 -15.40
CA THR A 260 15.24 -1.61 -16.45
C THR A 260 15.90 -1.64 -17.82
N ALA A 261 15.46 -2.57 -18.67
CA ALA A 261 15.98 -2.73 -20.02
C ALA A 261 14.85 -2.75 -21.05
N LEU A 262 15.05 -2.10 -22.20
CA LEU A 262 14.12 -2.24 -23.33
C LEU A 262 14.26 -3.61 -24.02
N ILE A 263 15.47 -4.16 -24.10
CA ILE A 263 15.79 -5.44 -24.75
C ILE A 263 16.71 -6.27 -23.84
N GLN A 264 16.38 -7.54 -23.65
CA GLN A 264 17.25 -8.55 -23.03
C GLN A 264 17.61 -9.64 -24.06
N THR A 265 18.90 -9.88 -24.26
CA THR A 265 19.37 -10.91 -25.22
C THR A 265 19.50 -12.30 -24.59
N ASN A 266 19.57 -12.39 -23.27
CA ASN A 266 19.71 -13.64 -22.52
C ASN A 266 18.94 -13.58 -21.19
N GLY A 267 17.68 -13.13 -21.26
CA GLY A 267 16.77 -13.12 -20.13
C GLY A 267 16.56 -14.52 -19.56
N ARG A 268 16.35 -14.63 -18.24
CA ARG A 268 16.25 -15.90 -17.54
C ARG A 268 14.91 -16.04 -16.83
N GLY A 269 14.40 -17.26 -16.77
CA GLY A 269 13.32 -17.71 -15.91
C GLY A 269 13.79 -18.80 -14.94
N ARG A 270 12.85 -19.36 -14.17
CA ARG A 270 13.13 -20.47 -13.25
C ARG A 270 13.59 -21.73 -13.99
N HIS A 271 14.30 -22.60 -13.27
CA HIS A 271 14.85 -23.87 -13.77
C HIS A 271 15.70 -23.74 -15.05
N GLY A 272 16.35 -22.59 -15.23
CA GLY A 272 17.19 -22.33 -16.41
C GLY A 272 16.41 -22.08 -17.71
N ARG A 273 15.07 -21.95 -17.65
CA ARG A 273 14.25 -21.53 -18.80
C ARG A 273 14.67 -20.12 -19.24
N SER A 274 14.56 -19.84 -20.53
CA SER A 274 14.85 -18.49 -21.06
C SER A 274 13.62 -17.60 -20.96
N TRP A 275 13.80 -16.36 -20.53
CA TRP A 275 12.78 -15.33 -20.69
C TRP A 275 12.79 -14.86 -22.15
N GLN A 276 11.68 -15.04 -22.85
CA GLN A 276 11.54 -14.60 -24.23
C GLN A 276 11.38 -13.08 -24.24
N ASP A 277 12.31 -12.40 -24.91
CA ASP A 277 12.29 -10.95 -24.97
C ASP A 277 11.17 -10.44 -25.87
N HIS A 278 10.39 -9.47 -25.38
CA HIS A 278 9.46 -8.69 -26.19
C HIS A 278 9.74 -7.19 -26.04
N PRO A 279 9.89 -6.39 -27.11
CA PRO A 279 10.17 -4.95 -27.00
C PRO A 279 9.14 -4.16 -26.16
N GLN A 280 7.90 -4.64 -26.12
CA GLN A 280 6.81 -4.08 -25.32
C GLN A 280 6.50 -4.98 -24.11
N SER A 281 7.55 -5.39 -23.40
CA SER A 281 7.43 -5.98 -22.07
C SER A 281 8.30 -5.19 -21.10
N PHE A 282 7.80 -5.04 -19.87
CA PHE A 282 8.55 -4.50 -18.77
C PHE A 282 9.55 -5.54 -18.26
N LYS A 283 10.81 -5.12 -18.15
CA LYS A 283 11.93 -5.91 -17.65
C LYS A 283 12.67 -5.06 -16.63
N GLY A 284 12.51 -5.39 -15.36
CA GLY A 284 13.08 -4.62 -14.26
C GLY A 284 13.67 -5.53 -13.21
N SER A 285 14.76 -5.07 -12.59
CA SER A 285 15.38 -5.77 -11.47
C SER A 285 15.78 -4.81 -10.36
N TRP A 286 15.79 -5.29 -9.13
CA TRP A 286 16.15 -4.54 -7.92
C TRP A 286 17.17 -5.32 -7.09
N VAL A 287 18.18 -4.61 -6.57
CA VAL A 287 19.06 -5.16 -5.52
C VAL A 287 18.32 -5.05 -4.20
N LEU A 288 18.21 -6.16 -3.47
CA LEU A 288 17.51 -6.19 -2.20
C LEU A 288 18.50 -6.21 -1.04
N ASP A 289 18.14 -5.52 0.05
CA ASP A 289 18.80 -5.70 1.34
C ASP A 289 18.10 -6.87 2.02
N VAL A 290 18.80 -7.99 2.15
CA VAL A 290 18.23 -9.18 2.77
C VAL A 290 19.20 -9.61 3.87
N GLU A 291 18.86 -9.25 5.11
CA GLU A 291 19.63 -9.64 6.28
C GLU A 291 19.74 -11.18 6.40
N ASP A 292 18.70 -11.89 5.95
CA ASP A 292 18.65 -13.37 5.93
C ASP A 292 18.21 -13.92 4.56
N LEU A 293 19.17 -14.32 3.73
CA LEU A 293 18.89 -14.96 2.44
C LEU A 293 18.07 -16.24 2.54
N SER A 294 18.05 -16.91 3.70
CA SER A 294 17.27 -18.13 3.90
C SER A 294 15.76 -17.88 3.99
N SER A 295 15.36 -16.63 4.24
CA SER A 295 13.96 -16.19 4.22
C SER A 295 13.39 -15.99 2.81
N ILE A 296 14.23 -16.01 1.76
CA ILE A 296 13.80 -15.83 0.37
C ILE A 296 13.65 -17.20 -0.29
N ASP A 297 12.43 -17.71 -0.25
CA ASP A 297 12.05 -19.02 -0.78
C ASP A 297 11.03 -18.92 -1.94
N LEU A 298 10.37 -20.04 -2.27
CA LEU A 298 9.33 -20.05 -3.31
C LEU A 298 8.04 -19.36 -2.84
N LYS A 299 7.73 -19.40 -1.54
CA LYS A 299 6.60 -18.67 -0.96
C LYS A 299 6.79 -17.15 -1.08
N MET A 300 8.00 -16.64 -0.88
CA MET A 300 8.31 -15.23 -1.11
C MET A 300 8.11 -14.82 -2.57
N GLN A 301 8.48 -15.67 -3.54
CA GLN A 301 8.20 -15.43 -4.95
C GLN A 301 6.70 -15.30 -5.23
N LEU A 302 5.91 -16.18 -4.61
CA LEU A 302 4.47 -16.15 -4.75
C LEU A 302 3.89 -14.90 -4.09
N TYR A 303 4.41 -14.52 -2.92
CA TYR A 303 3.98 -13.33 -2.21
C TYR A 303 4.27 -12.04 -3.00
N VAL A 304 5.41 -11.93 -3.66
CA VAL A 304 5.67 -10.82 -4.59
C VAL A 304 4.67 -10.84 -5.75
N ALA A 305 4.36 -12.02 -6.32
CA ALA A 305 3.36 -12.14 -7.37
C ALA A 305 1.96 -11.70 -6.90
N HIS A 306 1.57 -12.11 -5.69
CA HIS A 306 0.32 -11.72 -5.03
C HIS A 306 0.22 -10.20 -4.92
N GLU A 307 1.25 -9.55 -4.38
CA GLU A 307 1.24 -8.09 -4.19
C GLU A 307 1.24 -7.33 -5.52
N ILE A 308 1.93 -7.81 -6.55
CA ILE A 308 1.87 -7.23 -7.89
C ILE A 308 0.48 -7.41 -8.50
N SER A 309 -0.12 -8.59 -8.40
CA SER A 309 -1.46 -8.87 -8.93
C SER A 309 -2.49 -7.91 -8.36
N HIS A 310 -2.49 -7.72 -7.04
CA HIS A 310 -3.37 -6.76 -6.37
C HIS A 310 -3.09 -5.30 -6.78
N ALA A 311 -1.83 -4.88 -6.85
CA ALA A 311 -1.48 -3.52 -7.26
C ALA A 311 -1.97 -3.19 -8.68
N LEU A 312 -2.04 -4.18 -9.57
CA LEU A 312 -2.52 -4.04 -10.95
C LEU A 312 -4.05 -4.14 -11.09
N ARG A 313 -4.80 -4.38 -10.00
CA ARG A 313 -6.27 -4.27 -10.01
C ARG A 313 -6.67 -2.79 -9.99
N LEU A 314 -6.69 -2.16 -11.17
CA LEU A 314 -7.06 -0.75 -11.38
C LEU A 314 -8.58 -0.50 -11.43
N ASN A 315 -9.39 -1.54 -11.71
CA ASN A 315 -10.84 -1.49 -11.62
C ASN A 315 -11.40 -2.79 -11.02
N LYS A 316 -12.70 -2.80 -10.66
CA LYS A 316 -13.34 -3.93 -9.99
C LYS A 316 -13.36 -5.22 -10.83
N GLN A 317 -13.38 -5.12 -12.17
CA GLN A 317 -13.37 -6.29 -13.06
C GLN A 317 -12.04 -7.05 -12.97
N HIS A 318 -10.94 -6.33 -12.72
CA HIS A 318 -9.61 -6.95 -12.59
C HIS A 318 -9.51 -7.95 -11.44
N ILE A 319 -10.43 -7.92 -10.45
CA ILE A 319 -10.48 -8.92 -9.38
C ILE A 319 -10.66 -10.33 -9.95
N GLU A 320 -11.49 -10.49 -10.98
CA GLU A 320 -11.80 -11.81 -11.59
C GLU A 320 -10.88 -12.14 -12.79
N GLN A 321 -10.14 -11.15 -13.27
CA GLN A 321 -9.30 -11.22 -14.46
C GLN A 321 -7.81 -11.35 -14.16
N LEU A 322 -7.37 -11.07 -12.93
CA LEU A 322 -5.97 -11.20 -12.49
C LEU A 322 -5.84 -12.25 -11.39
N ASN A 323 -4.86 -13.14 -11.55
CA ASN A 323 -4.59 -14.25 -10.63
C ASN A 323 -3.10 -14.57 -10.63
N ILE A 324 -2.64 -15.42 -9.72
CA ILE A 324 -1.26 -15.91 -9.69
C ILE A 324 -1.23 -17.43 -9.71
N LYS A 325 -0.11 -18.00 -10.14
CA LYS A 325 0.12 -19.45 -10.10
C LYS A 325 1.43 -19.73 -9.39
N TRP A 326 1.39 -20.73 -8.51
CA TRP A 326 2.58 -21.17 -7.78
C TRP A 326 3.74 -21.49 -8.74
N PRO A 327 4.98 -21.10 -8.36
CA PRO A 327 5.34 -20.21 -7.26
C PRO A 327 5.53 -18.75 -7.66
N ASN A 328 5.43 -18.39 -8.94
CA ASN A 328 5.98 -17.11 -9.39
C ASN A 328 5.34 -16.52 -10.65
N ASP A 329 4.24 -17.09 -11.13
CA ASP A 329 3.62 -16.68 -12.40
C ASP A 329 2.46 -15.72 -12.16
N LEU A 330 2.41 -14.65 -12.94
CA LEU A 330 1.28 -13.73 -13.02
C LEU A 330 0.37 -14.15 -14.17
N LEU A 331 -0.92 -14.31 -13.89
CA LEU A 331 -1.92 -14.81 -14.81
C LEU A 331 -3.03 -13.78 -15.06
N LEU A 332 -3.55 -13.78 -16.29
CA LEU A 332 -4.72 -13.02 -16.66
C LEU A 332 -5.69 -13.81 -17.54
N ARG A 333 -6.94 -13.35 -17.62
CA ARG A 333 -7.96 -13.78 -18.59
C ARG A 333 -8.92 -12.63 -18.85
N GLU A 334 -9.46 -12.52 -20.06
CA GLU A 334 -10.40 -11.42 -20.37
C GLU A 334 -11.81 -11.72 -19.82
N THR A 335 -12.24 -12.98 -19.88
CA THR A 335 -13.55 -13.44 -19.39
C THR A 335 -13.42 -14.75 -18.60
N ALA A 336 -14.45 -15.09 -17.83
CA ALA A 336 -14.46 -16.29 -16.98
C ALA A 336 -14.41 -17.60 -17.78
N GLU A 337 -14.87 -17.58 -19.04
CA GLU A 337 -14.90 -18.72 -19.95
C GLU A 337 -13.55 -18.97 -20.63
N GLN A 338 -12.65 -18.00 -20.62
CA GLN A 338 -11.32 -18.14 -21.19
C GLN A 338 -10.35 -18.82 -20.22
N GLN A 339 -9.37 -19.51 -20.79
CA GLN A 339 -8.23 -20.02 -20.04
C GLN A 339 -7.34 -18.87 -19.55
N TRP A 340 -6.74 -19.05 -18.38
CA TRP A 340 -5.67 -18.21 -17.87
C TRP A 340 -4.47 -18.23 -18.82
N LYS A 341 -3.89 -17.06 -19.05
CA LYS A 341 -2.66 -16.86 -19.80
C LYS A 341 -1.61 -16.23 -18.91
N LYS A 342 -0.36 -16.65 -19.06
CA LYS A 342 0.75 -16.06 -18.32
C LYS A 342 1.14 -14.73 -18.95
N PHE A 343 1.14 -13.67 -18.16
CA PHE A 343 1.58 -12.36 -18.62
C PHE A 343 2.83 -11.86 -17.91
N GLY A 344 3.29 -12.54 -16.87
CA GLY A 344 4.51 -12.14 -16.18
C GLY A 344 5.08 -13.22 -15.28
N GLY A 345 6.27 -12.93 -14.75
CA GLY A 345 6.98 -13.82 -13.85
C GLY A 345 7.92 -13.10 -12.91
N ILE A 346 8.09 -13.67 -11.73
CA ILE A 346 8.98 -13.21 -10.67
C ILE A 346 10.21 -14.14 -10.65
N LEU A 347 11.41 -13.59 -10.47
CA LEU A 347 12.63 -14.38 -10.34
C LEU A 347 13.61 -13.78 -9.35
N PHE A 348 13.82 -14.45 -8.22
CA PHE A 348 14.95 -14.16 -7.33
C PHE A 348 16.20 -14.89 -7.79
N GLN A 349 17.33 -14.21 -7.74
CA GLN A 349 18.65 -14.81 -7.92
C GLN A 349 19.61 -14.26 -6.87
N SER A 350 20.42 -15.13 -6.31
CA SER A 350 21.45 -14.76 -5.34
C SER A 350 22.85 -15.01 -5.87
N TYR A 351 23.79 -14.22 -5.38
CA TYR A 351 25.22 -14.44 -5.53
C TYR A 351 25.85 -14.44 -4.15
N SER A 352 26.63 -15.47 -3.84
CA SER A 352 27.36 -15.60 -2.57
C SER A 352 28.80 -15.99 -2.87
N ARG A 353 29.75 -15.11 -2.55
CA ARG A 353 31.19 -15.37 -2.66
C ARG A 353 31.94 -14.76 -1.48
N GLY A 354 32.47 -15.61 -0.61
CA GLY A 354 33.16 -15.15 0.60
C GLY A 354 32.17 -14.44 1.53
N SER A 355 32.45 -13.17 1.87
CA SER A 355 31.56 -12.31 2.66
C SER A 355 30.59 -11.48 1.82
N GLU A 356 30.74 -11.45 0.49
CA GLU A 356 29.80 -10.74 -0.38
C GLU A 356 28.58 -11.61 -0.66
N GLN A 357 27.42 -11.10 -0.25
CA GLN A 357 26.12 -11.66 -0.53
C GLN A 357 25.26 -10.62 -1.23
N ARG A 358 24.57 -11.02 -2.29
CA ARG A 358 23.63 -10.15 -3.01
C ARG A 358 22.41 -10.95 -3.40
N MET A 359 21.24 -10.33 -3.25
CA MET A 359 19.97 -10.82 -3.74
C MET A 359 19.42 -9.84 -4.77
N VAL A 360 18.98 -10.37 -5.90
CA VAL A 360 18.36 -9.58 -6.96
C VAL A 360 16.98 -10.16 -7.27
N LEU A 361 15.97 -9.29 -7.20
CA LEU A 361 14.60 -9.58 -7.63
C LEU A 361 14.43 -9.08 -9.06
N GLY A 362 14.09 -9.98 -9.98
CA GLY A 362 13.72 -9.67 -11.36
C GLY A 362 12.23 -9.82 -11.58
N LEU A 363 11.64 -8.87 -12.31
CA LEU A 363 10.25 -8.85 -12.73
C LEU A 363 10.20 -8.72 -14.25
N GLY A 364 9.49 -9.65 -14.89
CA GLY A 364 9.15 -9.59 -16.32
C GLY A 364 7.64 -9.54 -16.49
N ILE A 365 7.11 -8.53 -17.17
CA ILE A 365 5.67 -8.35 -17.40
C ILE A 365 5.41 -7.94 -18.84
N ASN A 366 4.58 -8.70 -19.55
CA ASN A 366 4.10 -8.38 -20.88
C ASN A 366 3.07 -7.24 -20.79
N THR A 367 3.42 -6.09 -21.36
CA THR A 367 2.53 -4.91 -21.32
C THR A 367 1.60 -4.86 -22.53
N ASP A 368 2.06 -5.33 -23.70
CA ASP A 368 1.33 -5.25 -24.96
C ASP A 368 1.20 -6.63 -25.64
N THR A 369 0.30 -6.75 -26.60
CA THR A 369 -0.11 -7.98 -27.31
C THR A 369 0.77 -8.38 -28.49
N ASP A 370 1.62 -7.49 -28.98
CA ASP A 370 2.48 -7.80 -30.13
C ASP A 370 3.43 -8.97 -29.81
N ASN A 371 3.70 -9.81 -30.82
CA ASN A 371 4.64 -10.95 -30.80
C ASN A 371 4.64 -11.85 -29.55
N LEU A 372 3.48 -12.00 -28.89
CA LEU A 372 3.32 -12.97 -27.81
C LEU A 372 3.22 -14.40 -28.38
N SER A 373 3.85 -15.35 -27.69
CA SER A 373 3.70 -16.77 -27.99
C SER A 373 2.30 -17.27 -27.62
N GLU A 374 1.87 -18.39 -28.21
CA GLU A 374 0.62 -19.05 -27.86
C GLU A 374 0.59 -19.33 -26.33
N GLY A 375 -0.51 -18.98 -25.66
CA GLY A 375 -0.65 -19.10 -24.20
C GLY A 375 -0.10 -17.95 -23.34
N GLN A 376 0.54 -16.96 -23.95
CA GLN A 376 0.93 -15.72 -23.26
C GLN A 376 -0.17 -14.67 -23.35
N GLY A 377 -0.28 -13.88 -22.28
CA GLY A 377 -1.17 -12.72 -22.18
C GLY A 377 -0.38 -11.44 -21.97
N SER A 378 -1.09 -10.31 -21.99
CA SER A 378 -0.53 -8.99 -21.66
C SER A 378 -1.54 -8.06 -21.02
N LEU A 379 -1.04 -7.06 -20.30
CA LEU A 379 -1.88 -6.07 -19.61
C LEU A 379 -2.84 -5.34 -20.57
N ALA A 380 -2.43 -5.07 -21.81
CA ALA A 380 -3.29 -4.48 -22.84
C ALA A 380 -4.58 -5.27 -23.10
N GLN A 381 -4.61 -6.59 -22.91
CA GLN A 381 -5.84 -7.42 -23.07
C GLN A 381 -6.91 -7.07 -22.04
N LEU A 382 -6.52 -6.57 -20.86
CA LEU A 382 -7.44 -6.11 -19.82
C LEU A 382 -7.76 -4.61 -19.94
N GLY A 383 -7.26 -3.94 -20.98
CA GLY A 383 -7.37 -2.48 -21.12
C GLY A 383 -6.51 -1.69 -20.13
N ILE A 384 -5.49 -2.33 -19.54
CA ILE A 384 -4.49 -1.64 -18.71
C ILE A 384 -3.46 -1.01 -19.64
N ASP A 385 -3.76 0.22 -20.08
CA ASP A 385 -2.85 1.06 -20.87
C ASP A 385 -1.92 1.83 -19.94
N THR A 386 -0.76 1.24 -19.63
CA THR A 386 0.22 1.80 -18.70
C THR A 386 1.59 1.78 -19.36
N SER A 387 2.25 2.93 -19.44
CA SER A 387 3.61 3.01 -19.96
C SER A 387 4.59 2.25 -19.06
N ASN A 388 5.72 1.80 -19.61
CA ASN A 388 6.79 1.16 -18.82
C ASN A 388 7.30 2.04 -17.66
N SER A 389 7.14 3.37 -17.73
CA SER A 389 7.54 4.26 -16.63
C SER A 389 6.50 4.32 -15.52
N GLU A 390 5.21 4.29 -15.86
CA GLU A 390 4.13 4.20 -14.86
C GLU A 390 4.12 2.82 -14.20
N LEU A 391 4.29 1.75 -14.99
CA LEU A 391 4.42 0.40 -14.46
C LEU A 391 5.67 0.27 -13.58
N PHE A 392 6.79 0.89 -13.96
CA PHE A 392 7.95 0.98 -13.08
C PHE A 392 7.59 1.62 -11.73
N ALA A 393 6.84 2.73 -11.72
CA ALA A 393 6.47 3.40 -10.47
C ALA A 393 5.64 2.50 -9.55
N ILE A 394 4.65 1.78 -10.10
CA ILE A 394 3.81 0.83 -9.35
C ILE A 394 4.66 -0.33 -8.80
N LEU A 395 5.48 -0.95 -9.65
CA LEU A 395 6.32 -2.07 -9.24
C LEU A 395 7.40 -1.65 -8.24
N ASN A 396 8.00 -0.48 -8.42
CA ASN A 396 8.97 0.08 -7.49
C ASN A 396 8.33 0.34 -6.12
N ALA A 397 7.08 0.81 -6.09
CA ALA A 397 6.30 0.96 -4.87
C ALA A 397 6.00 -0.40 -4.20
N VAL A 398 5.63 -1.43 -4.97
CA VAL A 398 5.45 -2.81 -4.42
C VAL A 398 6.75 -3.33 -3.83
N VAL A 399 7.86 -3.26 -4.57
CA VAL A 399 9.18 -3.75 -4.10
C VAL A 399 9.62 -3.01 -2.84
N ALA A 400 9.50 -1.68 -2.80
CA ALA A 400 9.82 -0.90 -1.61
C ALA A 400 8.89 -1.25 -0.44
N SER A 401 7.59 -1.42 -0.69
CA SER A 401 6.62 -1.82 0.35
C SER A 401 7.03 -3.12 1.04
N LEU A 402 7.67 -4.04 0.31
CA LEU A 402 8.10 -5.34 0.79
C LEU A 402 9.50 -5.33 1.42
N PHE A 403 10.44 -4.59 0.83
CA PHE A 403 11.87 -4.76 1.12
C PHE A 403 12.59 -3.49 1.58
N GLU A 404 12.00 -2.30 1.46
CA GLU A 404 12.63 -1.07 1.92
C GLU A 404 12.38 -0.87 3.43
N GLU A 405 13.46 -0.75 4.21
CA GLU A 405 13.42 -0.44 5.64
C GLU A 405 14.03 0.95 5.93
N LYS A 406 13.37 2.00 5.43
CA LYS A 406 13.84 3.39 5.56
C LYS A 406 13.73 3.95 6.99
N HIS A 407 12.77 3.45 7.77
CA HIS A 407 12.48 3.91 9.13
C HIS A 407 12.30 2.71 10.05
N ALA A 408 12.61 2.85 11.34
CA ALA A 408 12.41 1.77 12.31
C ALA A 408 10.95 1.28 12.40
N VAL A 409 10.00 2.17 12.15
CA VAL A 409 8.56 1.85 12.04
C VAL A 409 8.24 0.89 10.89
N LEU A 410 9.11 0.86 9.88
CA LEU A 410 9.02 -0.02 8.72
C LEU A 410 9.83 -1.31 8.93
N LYS A 411 10.29 -1.65 10.14
CA LYS A 411 10.89 -2.97 10.34
C LYS A 411 9.82 -4.04 10.18
N ALA A 412 10.09 -5.03 9.34
CA ALA A 412 9.13 -6.09 9.07
C ALA A 412 8.79 -6.87 10.35
N GLY A 413 7.51 -6.93 10.70
CA GLY A 413 6.99 -7.72 11.82
C GLY A 413 5.63 -8.36 11.54
N ALA A 414 5.13 -8.27 10.30
CA ALA A 414 3.87 -8.88 9.90
C ALA A 414 4.14 -10.21 9.20
N GLU A 415 3.37 -11.24 9.55
CA GLU A 415 3.34 -12.48 8.79
C GLU A 415 2.88 -12.18 7.36
N GLN A 416 3.62 -12.73 6.40
CA GLN A 416 3.27 -12.63 4.99
C GLN A 416 2.13 -13.61 4.71
N THR A 417 0.91 -13.09 4.72
CA THR A 417 -0.29 -13.82 4.34
C THR A 417 -0.56 -13.64 2.85
N ILE A 418 -0.68 -14.77 2.16
CA ILE A 418 -1.20 -14.81 0.79
C ILE A 418 -2.69 -15.02 0.95
N ASN A 419 -3.50 -14.10 0.41
CA ASN A 419 -4.94 -14.29 0.38
C ASN A 419 -5.30 -15.32 -0.69
N ASP A 420 -6.23 -16.19 -0.34
CA ASP A 420 -6.69 -17.29 -1.17
C ASP A 420 -7.50 -16.81 -2.40
N ASP A 421 -7.90 -15.54 -2.46
CA ASP A 421 -8.71 -14.96 -3.55
C ASP A 421 -7.94 -14.78 -4.85
N VAL A 422 -6.62 -14.75 -4.80
CA VAL A 422 -5.74 -14.42 -5.94
C VAL A 422 -4.74 -15.53 -6.24
N ILE A 423 -5.10 -16.78 -5.99
CA ILE A 423 -4.27 -17.93 -6.36
C ILE A 423 -5.05 -18.97 -7.18
N LEU A 424 -4.44 -19.48 -8.24
CA LEU A 424 -4.94 -20.62 -9.00
C LEU A 424 -4.76 -21.87 -8.14
N ARG A 425 -5.86 -22.59 -7.85
CA ARG A 425 -5.86 -23.72 -6.90
C ARG A 425 -6.07 -25.07 -7.56
N ASP A 426 -6.92 -25.13 -8.57
CA ASP A 426 -7.32 -26.38 -9.20
C ASP A 426 -6.22 -26.88 -10.14
N CYS A 427 -5.82 -28.12 -9.94
CA CYS A 427 -4.73 -28.75 -10.69
C CYS A 427 -4.97 -30.25 -10.87
N ILE A 428 -4.14 -30.87 -11.70
CA ILE A 428 -4.02 -32.30 -11.90
C ILE A 428 -2.62 -32.69 -11.44
N TYR A 429 -2.56 -33.58 -10.46
CA TYR A 429 -1.32 -34.13 -9.94
C TYR A 429 -1.39 -35.66 -9.96
N ARG A 430 -0.43 -36.31 -10.63
CA ARG A 430 -0.38 -37.78 -10.79
C ARG A 430 -1.70 -38.37 -11.31
N SER A 431 -2.25 -37.74 -12.35
CA SER A 431 -3.53 -38.13 -12.99
C SER A 431 -4.76 -38.06 -12.07
N LYS A 432 -4.69 -37.29 -10.98
CA LYS A 432 -5.82 -36.99 -10.09
C LYS A 432 -6.12 -35.51 -10.09
N THR A 433 -7.40 -35.15 -10.07
CA THR A 433 -7.84 -33.79 -9.78
C THR A 433 -7.51 -33.47 -8.33
N CYS A 434 -6.83 -32.34 -8.11
CA CYS A 434 -6.43 -31.86 -6.80
C CYS A 434 -6.67 -30.35 -6.67
N THR A 435 -6.79 -29.89 -5.43
CA THR A 435 -6.86 -28.48 -5.08
C THR A 435 -5.69 -28.13 -4.17
N LEU A 436 -5.04 -27.00 -4.44
CA LEU A 436 -4.04 -26.42 -3.54
C LEU A 436 -4.70 -25.96 -2.24
N ILE A 437 -4.27 -26.51 -1.10
CA ILE A 437 -4.87 -26.22 0.22
C ILE A 437 -3.91 -25.56 1.22
N ASP A 438 -2.59 -25.67 1.04
CA ASP A 438 -1.62 -25.04 1.92
C ASP A 438 -0.32 -24.72 1.17
N ILE A 439 0.35 -23.64 1.60
CA ILE A 439 1.59 -23.13 1.00
C ILE A 439 2.61 -22.87 2.11
N GLN A 440 3.64 -23.71 2.11
CA GLN A 440 4.79 -23.59 2.99
C GLN A 440 5.98 -23.06 2.19
N SER A 441 7.10 -22.83 2.88
CA SER A 441 8.31 -22.18 2.35
C SER A 441 8.67 -22.58 0.90
N THR A 442 8.84 -23.89 0.65
CA THR A 442 9.20 -24.45 -0.66
C THR A 442 8.27 -25.57 -1.10
N VAL A 443 7.25 -25.90 -0.29
CA VAL A 443 6.38 -27.06 -0.46
C VAL A 443 4.94 -26.60 -0.46
N ILE A 444 4.15 -27.13 -1.37
CA ILE A 444 2.69 -26.95 -1.37
C ILE A 444 2.00 -28.24 -0.98
N THR A 445 0.82 -28.12 -0.37
CA THR A 445 -0.05 -29.27 -0.08
C THR A 445 -1.25 -29.26 -1.02
N LEU A 446 -1.42 -30.35 -1.75
CA LEU A 446 -2.56 -30.61 -2.61
C LEU A 446 -3.49 -31.63 -1.96
N GLU A 447 -4.80 -31.48 -2.13
CA GLU A 447 -5.80 -32.45 -1.67
C GLU A 447 -6.63 -32.95 -2.86
N ASP A 448 -6.78 -34.28 -3.01
CA ASP A 448 -7.68 -34.86 -4.03
C ASP A 448 -9.13 -34.97 -3.54
N GLU A 449 -10.05 -35.29 -4.45
CA GLU A 449 -11.47 -35.45 -4.15
C GLU A 449 -11.79 -36.51 -3.08
N SER A 450 -10.86 -37.42 -2.77
CA SER A 450 -11.01 -38.43 -1.71
C SER A 450 -10.53 -37.93 -0.33
N GLY A 451 -10.01 -36.71 -0.25
CA GLY A 451 -9.38 -36.14 0.94
C GLY A 451 -7.94 -36.61 1.16
N SER A 452 -7.31 -37.24 0.16
CA SER A 452 -5.90 -37.62 0.25
C SER A 452 -5.01 -36.40 0.01
N ARG A 453 -4.03 -36.18 0.90
CA ARG A 453 -3.12 -35.04 0.84
C ARG A 453 -1.76 -35.42 0.26
N PHE A 454 -1.20 -34.55 -0.57
CA PHE A 454 0.10 -34.69 -1.22
C PHE A 454 0.95 -33.47 -0.92
N SER A 455 2.13 -33.66 -0.34
CA SER A 455 3.16 -32.62 -0.26
C SER A 455 4.00 -32.64 -1.53
N VAL A 456 4.12 -31.49 -2.19
CA VAL A 456 4.80 -31.34 -3.48
C VAL A 456 5.86 -30.25 -3.37
N ASP A 457 7.11 -30.63 -3.63
CA ASP A 457 8.31 -29.79 -3.65
C ASP A 457 8.80 -29.48 -5.08
N ASP A 458 8.46 -30.33 -6.05
CA ASP A 458 8.70 -30.14 -7.49
C ASP A 458 7.39 -29.80 -8.23
N ASP A 459 7.28 -28.55 -8.68
CA ASP A 459 6.11 -28.02 -9.37
C ASP A 459 6.00 -28.43 -10.84
N ASP A 460 7.03 -29.03 -11.44
CA ASP A 460 7.03 -29.38 -12.87
C ASP A 460 6.07 -30.54 -13.23
N GLN A 461 5.58 -31.29 -12.23
CA GLN A 461 4.61 -32.39 -12.42
C GLN A 461 3.15 -31.97 -12.24
N ILE A 462 2.89 -30.67 -12.01
CA ILE A 462 1.54 -30.15 -11.78
C ILE A 462 1.00 -29.54 -13.07
N GLU A 463 -0.12 -30.08 -13.54
CA GLU A 463 -0.88 -29.47 -14.62
C GLU A 463 -2.00 -28.61 -14.02
N TRP A 464 -2.07 -27.33 -14.35
CA TRP A 464 -3.05 -26.42 -13.74
C TRP A 464 -4.33 -26.35 -14.58
N VAL A 465 -5.49 -26.46 -13.92
CA VAL A 465 -6.80 -26.45 -14.59
C VAL A 465 -7.08 -25.05 -15.13
N ASN A 466 -7.68 -24.99 -16.32
CA ASN A 466 -8.00 -23.74 -17.03
C ASN A 466 -6.79 -22.84 -17.29
N LEU A 467 -5.57 -23.35 -17.25
CA LEU A 467 -4.37 -22.65 -17.70
C LEU A 467 -4.08 -23.05 -19.15
N HIS A 468 -3.78 -22.07 -20.00
CA HIS A 468 -3.33 -22.36 -21.35
C HIS A 468 -2.02 -23.17 -21.30
N PRO A 469 -1.86 -24.24 -22.10
CA PRO A 469 -0.60 -24.97 -22.19
C PRO A 469 0.57 -24.02 -22.49
N GLN A 470 1.64 -24.10 -21.71
CA GLN A 470 2.84 -23.25 -21.84
C GLN A 470 3.97 -23.93 -22.59
#